data_AF-A0A9D2BGX2-F1
#
_entry.id   AF-A0A9D2BGX2-F1
#
_cell.length_a   1.000
_cell.length_b   1.000
_cell.length_c   1.000
_cell.angle_alpha   90.00
_cell.angle_beta   90.00
_cell.angle_gamma   90.00
#
_symmetry.space_group_name_H-M   'P 1'
#
loop_
_entity.id
_entity.type
_entity.pdbx_description
1 polymer ?
#
loop_
_entity_poly.entity_id
_entity_poly.type
_entity_poly.pdbx_seq_one_letter_code
_entity_poly.pdbx_strand_id
1 'polypeptide(L)'
;MEIRKIIPFEDQEAVYEEIERLRKLAHRSQEDWDRYEANRKIYRDNLATEQWALEMGEKKGIQIGREEGMLDAARGMKAAGIAPELIARITGLSMEEIQKL
;
A
#
# COMPACT_ATOMS: atom_id res chain seq x y z
N MET A 1 -25.92 27.33 40.86
CA MET A 1 -26.40 28.07 39.68
C MET A 1 -25.21 28.84 39.15
N GLU A 2 -24.56 28.35 38.08
CA GLU A 2 -23.38 29.03 37.53
C GLU A 2 -23.81 30.27 36.76
N ILE A 3 -23.28 31.42 37.16
CA ILE A 3 -23.47 32.69 36.45
C ILE A 3 -22.72 32.57 35.12
N ARG A 4 -23.45 32.53 34.00
CA ARG A 4 -22.84 32.69 32.67
C ARG A 4 -22.09 34.02 32.69
N LYS A 5 -20.76 33.97 32.60
CA LYS A 5 -19.92 35.17 32.42
C LYS A 5 -20.40 35.87 31.15
N ILE A 6 -21.05 37.02 31.32
CA ILE A 6 -21.44 37.89 30.20
C ILE A 6 -20.17 38.59 29.75
N ILE A 7 -19.81 38.42 28.48
CA ILE A 7 -18.68 39.11 27.87
C ILE A 7 -18.98 40.62 27.90
N PRO A 8 -18.08 41.47 28.43
CA PRO A 8 -18.26 42.92 28.43
C PRO A 8 -18.56 43.46 27.05
N PHE A 9 -19.42 44.47 26.92
CA PHE A 9 -19.84 45.04 25.63
C PHE A 9 -18.65 45.50 24.79
N GLU A 10 -17.61 46.03 25.44
CA GLU A 10 -16.37 46.49 24.80
C GLU A 10 -15.56 45.34 24.15
N ASP A 11 -15.70 44.12 24.67
CA ASP A 11 -15.01 42.93 24.16
C ASP A 11 -15.86 42.14 23.15
N GLN A 12 -17.12 42.55 22.92
CA GLN A 12 -18.02 41.86 21.99
C GLN A 12 -17.54 42.00 20.54
N GLU A 13 -16.90 43.11 20.19
CA GLU A 13 -16.36 43.34 18.85
C GLU A 13 -15.19 42.40 18.54
N ALA A 14 -14.23 42.24 19.47
CA ALA A 14 -13.13 41.29 19.32
C ALA A 14 -13.60 39.83 19.26
N VAL A 15 -14.61 39.49 20.05
CA VAL A 15 -15.25 38.16 20.02
C VAL A 15 -15.99 37.95 18.69
N TYR A 16 -16.64 38.98 18.16
CA TYR A 16 -17.30 38.92 16.86
C TYR A 16 -16.30 38.78 15.71
N GLU A 17 -15.18 39.51 15.74
CA GLU A 17 -14.10 39.40 14.76
C GLU A 17 -13.47 38.00 14.76
N GLU A 18 -13.26 37.41 15.94
CA GLU A 18 -12.72 36.05 16.06
C GLU A 18 -13.74 35.00 15.59
N ILE A 19 -15.03 35.18 15.89
CA ILE A 19 -16.10 34.33 15.34
C ILE A 19 -16.15 34.45 13.81
N GLU A 20 -16.02 35.66 13.24
CA GLU A 20 -15.95 35.90 11.80
C GLU A 20 -14.68 35.30 11.17
N ARG A 21 -13.54 35.35 11.85
CA ARG A 21 -12.30 34.73 11.42
C ARG A 21 -12.42 33.21 11.38
N LEU A 22 -12.95 32.61 12.45
CA LEU A 22 -13.19 31.17 12.54
C LEU A 22 -14.23 30.73 11.52
N ARG A 23 -15.26 31.55 11.29
CA ARG A 23 -16.26 31.35 10.25
C ARG A 23 -15.63 31.41 8.86
N LYS A 24 -14.75 32.36 8.56
CA LYS A 24 -13.99 32.43 7.29
C LYS A 24 -13.03 31.26 7.11
N LEU A 25 -12.43 30.76 8.18
CA LEU A 25 -11.56 29.59 8.17
C LEU A 25 -12.35 28.29 7.92
N ALA A 26 -13.53 28.17 8.51
CA ALA A 26 -14.44 27.04 8.32
C ALA A 26 -15.17 27.09 6.96
N HIS A 27 -15.48 28.28 6.46
CA HIS A 27 -15.95 28.59 5.12
C HIS A 27 -14.81 28.90 4.14
N ARG A 28 -13.75 28.09 4.15
CA ARG A 28 -13.12 27.76 2.87
C ARG A 28 -14.26 27.26 1.95
N SER A 29 -14.39 27.82 0.76
CA SER A 29 -15.53 27.60 -0.15
C SER A 29 -15.78 26.09 -0.35
N GLN A 30 -17.00 25.67 -0.71
CA GLN A 30 -17.29 24.27 -1.07
C GLN A 30 -16.19 23.69 -1.99
N GLU A 31 -15.72 24.50 -2.93
CA GLU A 31 -14.61 24.21 -3.85
C GLU A 31 -13.28 23.86 -3.15
N ASP A 32 -12.94 24.52 -2.05
CA ASP A 32 -11.75 24.22 -1.28
C ASP A 32 -11.85 22.90 -0.51
N TRP A 33 -13.04 22.57 -0.01
CA TRP A 33 -13.33 21.27 0.61
C TRP A 33 -13.31 20.16 -0.44
N ASP A 34 -13.95 20.37 -1.59
CA ASP A 34 -13.94 19.45 -2.72
C ASP A 34 -12.50 19.21 -3.20
N ARG A 35 -11.68 20.26 -3.30
CA ARG A 35 -10.25 20.16 -3.63
C ARG A 35 -9.47 19.37 -2.58
N TYR A 36 -9.73 19.62 -1.29
CA TYR A 36 -9.09 18.86 -0.21
C TYR A 36 -9.46 17.37 -0.27
N GLU A 37 -10.74 17.05 -0.47
CA GLU A 37 -11.20 15.66 -0.56
C GLU A 37 -10.68 14.96 -1.81
N ALA A 38 -10.65 15.65 -2.96
CA ALA A 38 -10.06 15.14 -4.20
C ALA A 38 -8.57 14.83 -4.02
N ASN A 39 -7.80 15.75 -3.43
CA ASN A 39 -6.38 15.54 -3.15
C ASN A 39 -6.16 14.38 -2.17
N ARG A 40 -7.01 14.28 -1.12
CA ARG A 40 -6.98 13.17 -0.17
C ARG A 40 -7.26 11.83 -0.86
N LYS A 41 -8.20 11.80 -1.80
CA LYS A 41 -8.52 10.60 -2.58
C LYS A 41 -7.35 10.20 -3.48
N ILE A 42 -6.78 11.14 -4.24
CA ILE A 42 -5.61 10.89 -5.10
C ILE A 42 -4.45 10.34 -4.28
N TYR A 43 -4.16 10.95 -3.12
CA TYR A 43 -3.10 10.47 -2.23
C TYR A 43 -3.34 9.02 -1.77
N ARG A 44 -4.57 8.68 -1.40
CA ARG A 44 -4.93 7.31 -0.98
C ARG A 44 -4.86 6.31 -2.13
N ASP A 45 -5.34 6.68 -3.30
CA ASP A 45 -5.30 5.83 -4.50
C ASP A 45 -3.85 5.56 -4.91
N ASN A 46 -2.99 6.59 -4.87
CA ASN A 46 -1.55 6.44 -5.14
C ASN A 46 -0.89 5.53 -4.12
N LEU A 47 -1.13 5.75 -2.82
CA LEU A 47 -0.59 4.92 -1.75
C LEU A 47 -1.01 3.45 -1.90
N ALA A 48 -2.29 3.21 -2.21
CA ALA A 48 -2.80 1.86 -2.45
C ALA A 48 -2.14 1.21 -3.68
N THR A 49 -1.94 1.98 -4.75
CA THR A 49 -1.27 1.51 -5.97
C THR A 49 0.19 1.14 -5.71
N GLU A 50 0.92 1.98 -4.98
CA GLU A 50 2.31 1.71 -4.59
C GLU A 50 2.43 0.47 -3.71
N GLN A 51 1.57 0.34 -2.69
CA GLN A 51 1.54 -0.82 -1.81
C GLN A 51 1.23 -2.11 -2.57
N TRP A 52 0.23 -2.06 -3.45
CA TRP A 52 -0.14 -3.19 -4.29
C TRP A 52 0.99 -3.60 -5.23
N ALA A 53 1.68 -2.64 -5.85
CA ALA A 53 2.81 -2.91 -6.73
C ALA A 53 3.98 -3.57 -5.98
N LEU A 54 4.27 -3.11 -4.75
CA LEU A 54 5.30 -3.71 -3.90
C LEU A 54 4.94 -5.15 -3.50
N GLU A 55 3.71 -5.38 -3.03
CA GLU A 55 3.25 -6.71 -2.62
C GLU A 55 3.25 -7.70 -3.81
N MET A 56 2.78 -7.26 -4.97
CA MET A 56 2.79 -8.09 -6.18
C MET A 56 4.22 -8.35 -6.67
N GLY A 57 5.09 -7.36 -6.59
CA GLY A 57 6.51 -7.49 -6.93
C GLY A 57 7.22 -8.51 -6.04
N GLU A 58 7.00 -8.44 -4.72
CA GLU A 58 7.56 -9.38 -3.76
C GLU A 58 7.05 -10.81 -3.99
N LYS A 59 5.72 -10.99 -4.11
CA LYS A 59 5.13 -12.31 -4.39
C LYS A 59 5.66 -12.92 -5.68
N LYS A 60 5.72 -12.12 -6.75
CA LYS A 60 6.24 -12.56 -8.05
C LYS A 60 7.73 -12.91 -7.96
N GLY A 61 8.51 -12.10 -7.26
CA GLY A 61 9.94 -12.35 -7.04
C GLY A 61 10.20 -13.65 -6.27
N ILE A 62 9.45 -13.90 -5.19
CA ILE A 62 9.52 -15.15 -4.42
C ILE A 62 9.15 -16.36 -5.28
N GLN A 63 8.07 -16.25 -6.07
CA GLN A 63 7.65 -17.33 -6.94
C GLN A 63 8.70 -17.65 -8.02
N ILE A 64 9.19 -16.63 -8.73
CA ILE A 64 10.24 -16.81 -9.75
C ILE A 64 11.49 -17.41 -9.12
N GLY A 65 11.97 -16.86 -7.99
CA GLY A 65 13.17 -17.37 -7.34
C GLY A 65 13.03 -18.82 -6.86
N ARG A 66 11.84 -19.22 -6.42
CA ARG A 66 11.57 -20.62 -6.05
C ARG A 66 11.58 -21.54 -7.27
N GLU A 67 10.98 -21.12 -8.39
CA GLU A 67 10.94 -21.88 -9.64
C GLU A 67 12.35 -22.01 -10.24
N GLU A 68 13.09 -20.91 -10.37
CA GLU A 68 14.47 -20.90 -10.88
C GLU A 68 15.41 -21.72 -9.98
N GLY A 69 15.34 -21.53 -8.67
CA GLY A 69 16.15 -22.29 -7.72
C GLY A 69 15.85 -23.80 -7.75
N MET A 70 14.59 -24.18 -8.00
CA MET A 70 14.22 -25.59 -8.18
C MET A 70 14.82 -26.16 -9.46
N LEU A 71 14.79 -25.42 -10.57
CA LEU A 71 15.37 -25.85 -11.84
C LEU A 71 16.89 -26.00 -11.73
N ASP A 72 17.57 -25.06 -11.08
CA ASP A 72 19.02 -25.14 -10.87
C ASP A 72 19.42 -26.31 -9.98
N ALA A 73 18.64 -26.57 -8.92
CA ALA A 73 18.82 -27.77 -8.10
C ALA A 73 18.64 -29.05 -8.93
N ALA A 74 17.59 -29.12 -9.76
CA ALA A 74 17.33 -30.27 -10.62
C ALA A 74 18.46 -30.52 -11.65
N ARG A 75 19.00 -29.45 -12.26
CA ARG A 75 20.18 -29.50 -13.14
C ARG A 75 21.40 -30.05 -12.40
N GLY A 76 21.67 -29.54 -11.19
CA GLY A 76 22.76 -30.00 -10.35
C GLY A 76 22.64 -31.48 -9.98
N MET A 77 21.44 -31.93 -9.60
CA MET A 77 21.14 -33.33 -9.31
C MET A 77 21.38 -34.23 -10.53
N LYS A 78 20.92 -33.80 -11.72
CA LYS A 78 21.13 -34.53 -12.98
C LYS A 78 22.62 -34.63 -13.32
N ALA A 79 23.36 -33.53 -13.18
CA ALA A 79 24.82 -33.52 -13.39
C ALA A 79 25.57 -34.42 -12.40
N ALA A 80 25.05 -34.57 -11.17
CA ALA A 80 25.58 -35.50 -10.18
C ALA A 80 25.21 -36.98 -10.43
N GLY A 81 24.49 -37.27 -11.51
CA GLY A 81 24.09 -38.64 -11.88
C GLY A 81 22.93 -39.21 -11.06
N ILE A 82 22.16 -38.35 -10.38
CA ILE A 82 20.97 -38.79 -9.64
C ILE A 82 19.91 -39.28 -10.63
N ALA A 83 19.24 -40.39 -10.29
CA ALA A 83 18.22 -40.99 -11.13
C ALA A 83 17.08 -39.99 -11.42
N PRO A 84 16.66 -39.80 -12.70
CA PRO A 84 15.62 -38.85 -13.07
C PRO A 84 14.30 -39.02 -12.32
N GLU A 85 13.93 -40.26 -11.99
CA GLU A 85 12.72 -40.59 -11.22
C GLU A 85 12.79 -40.03 -9.79
N LEU A 86 13.98 -40.05 -9.19
CA LEU A 86 14.21 -39.50 -7.86
C LEU A 86 14.22 -37.97 -7.91
N ILE A 87 14.80 -37.37 -8.95
CA ILE A 87 14.75 -35.92 -9.17
C ILE A 87 13.29 -35.48 -9.29
N ALA A 88 12.48 -36.14 -10.14
CA ALA A 88 11.06 -35.84 -10.32
C ALA A 88 10.29 -35.87 -9.00
N ARG A 89 10.54 -36.89 -8.17
CA ARG A 89 9.90 -37.03 -6.87
C ARG A 89 10.28 -35.91 -5.89
N ILE A 90 11.52 -35.43 -5.93
CA ILE A 90 12.02 -34.40 -4.99
C ILE A 90 11.61 -33.00 -5.44
N THR A 91 11.76 -32.71 -6.73
CA THR A 91 11.57 -31.36 -7.28
C THR A 91 10.13 -31.10 -7.70
N GLY A 92 9.34 -32.16 -7.87
CA GLY A 92 7.97 -32.09 -8.40
C GLY A 92 7.90 -31.84 -9.90
N LEU A 93 9.05 -31.78 -10.59
CA LEU A 93 9.12 -31.66 -12.04
C LEU A 93 8.70 -32.98 -12.71
N SER A 94 8.10 -32.87 -13.88
CA SER A 94 7.82 -34.02 -14.72
C SER A 94 9.10 -34.65 -15.27
N MET A 95 9.00 -35.93 -15.64
CA MET A 95 10.10 -36.63 -16.30
C MET A 95 10.51 -35.96 -17.61
N GLU A 96 9.55 -35.38 -18.34
CA GLU A 96 9.82 -34.67 -19.59
C GLU A 96 10.63 -33.39 -19.33
N GLU A 97 10.27 -32.60 -18.31
CA GLU A 97 11.03 -31.42 -17.91
C GLU A 97 12.46 -31.81 -17.52
N ILE A 98 12.64 -32.84 -16.69
CA ILE A 98 13.97 -33.30 -16.25
C ILE A 98 14.81 -33.83 -17.41
N GLN A 99 14.21 -34.52 -18.38
CA GLN A 99 14.93 -34.98 -19.57
C GLN A 99 15.43 -33.81 -20.42
N LYS A 100 14.66 -32.71 -20.47
CA LYS A 100 15.00 -31.47 -21.19
C LYS A 100 16.01 -30.56 -20.48
N LEU A 101 16.20 -30.72 -19.16
CA LEU A 101 17.22 -29.99 -18.37
C LEU A 101 18.65 -30.34 -18.77
#